data_AF-F1T5V1-F1
#
_entry.id   AF-F1T5V1-F1
#
_cell.length_a   1.000
_cell.length_b   1.000
_cell.length_c   1.000
_cell.angle_alpha   90.00
_cell.angle_beta   90.00
_cell.angle_gamma   90.00
#
_symmetry.space_group_name_H-M   'P 1'
#
loop_
_entity.id
_entity.type
_entity.pdbx_description
1 polymer ?
#
loop_
_entity_poly.entity_id
_entity_poly.type
_entity_poly.pdbx_seq_one_letter_code
_entity_poly.pdbx_strand_id
1 'polypeptide(L)' 'MYMDAINDFFTWLFASRQGVLVLVLGGIVFFVLISIFLEIKTRQRFKNHKKQQGDWDLFDSNDESGWSDFEEDNK' A
#
# COMPACT_ATOMS: atom_id res chain seq x y z
N MET A 1 -14.64 33.82 13.06
CA MET A 1 -13.88 33.14 14.14
C MET A 1 -13.50 31.70 13.78
N TYR A 2 -14.43 30.76 13.52
CA TYR A 2 -14.04 29.40 13.05
C TYR A 2 -13.41 29.39 11.65
N MET A 3 -13.94 30.19 10.72
CA MET A 3 -13.41 30.30 9.36
C MET A 3 -11.99 30.87 9.30
N ASP A 4 -11.66 31.79 10.22
CA ASP A 4 -10.34 32.41 10.30
C ASP A 4 -9.30 31.39 10.79
N ALA A 5 -9.63 30.61 11.83
CA ALA A 5 -8.76 29.55 12.34
C ALA A 5 -8.49 28.45 11.31
N ILE A 6 -9.49 28.10 10.49
CA ILE A 6 -9.33 27.14 9.39
C ILE A 6 -8.39 27.71 8.31
N ASN A 7 -8.55 28.97 7.95
CA ASN A 7 -7.72 29.62 6.95
C ASN A 7 -6.26 29.75 7.42
N ASP A 8 -6.03 30.12 8.68
CA ASP A 8 -4.71 30.20 9.28
C ASP A 8 -4.03 28.82 9.31
N PHE A 9 -4.79 27.76 9.59
CA PHE A 9 -4.29 26.39 9.54
C PHE A 9 -3.84 25.98 8.14
N PHE A 10 -4.67 26.21 7.12
CA PHE A 10 -4.30 25.88 5.73
C PHE A 10 -3.13 26.73 5.22
N THR A 11 -3.11 28.01 5.60
CA THR A 11 -1.99 28.91 5.28
C THR A 11 -0.71 28.39 5.91
N TRP A 12 -0.72 27.99 7.18
CA TRP A 12 0.44 27.37 7.82
C TRP A 12 0.84 26.04 7.16
N LEU A 13 -0.14 25.18 6.86
CA LEU A 13 0.08 23.85 6.30
C LEU A 13 0.76 23.89 4.93
N PHE A 14 0.42 24.87 4.09
CA PHE A 14 0.94 24.99 2.72
C PHE A 14 2.02 26.06 2.53
N ALA A 15 2.04 27.13 3.33
CA ALA A 15 3.01 28.22 3.19
C ALA A 15 4.28 28.02 4.03
N SER A 16 4.29 27.07 4.98
CA SER A 16 5.47 26.78 5.80
C SER A 16 6.14 25.46 5.42
N ARG A 17 7.47 25.43 5.44
CA ARG A 17 8.25 24.21 5.18
C ARG A 17 7.91 23.07 6.16
N GLN A 18 7.64 23.42 7.42
CA GLN A 18 7.25 22.47 8.46
C GLN A 18 5.85 21.89 8.19
N GLY A 19 4.89 22.73 7.81
CA GLY A 19 3.54 22.29 7.44
C GLY A 19 3.57 21.29 6.28
N VAL A 20 4.35 21.58 5.23
CA VAL A 20 4.49 20.68 4.08
C VAL A 20 5.13 19.35 4.47
N LEU A 21 6.14 19.34 5.34
CA LEU A 21 6.73 18.09 5.84
C LEU A 21 5.72 17.23 6.60
N VAL A 22 4.90 17.85 7.44
CA VAL A 22 3.81 17.16 8.17
C VAL A 22 2.76 16.64 7.18
N LEU A 23 2.43 17.40 6.14
CA LEU A 23 1.50 16.96 5.10
C LEU A 23 2.01 15.71 4.36
N VAL A 24 3.29 15.70 3.96
CA VAL A 24 3.89 14.57 3.24
C VAL A 24 3.97 13.33 4.15
N LEU A 25 4.53 13.48 5.36
CA LEU A 25 4.63 12.36 6.30
C LEU A 25 3.25 11.85 6.73
N GLY A 26 2.31 12.76 7.02
CA GLY A 26 0.93 12.42 7.34
C GLY A 26 0.24 11.69 6.19
N GLY A 27 0.45 12.13 4.95
CA GLY A 27 -0.07 11.47 3.76
C GLY A 27 0.47 10.05 3.57
N ILE A 28 1.78 9.85 3.77
CA ILE A 28 2.40 8.52 3.70
C ILE A 28 1.81 7.60 4.77
N VAL A 29 1.78 8.04 6.04
CA VAL A 29 1.22 7.25 7.14
C VAL A 29 -0.25 6.92 6.88
N PHE A 30 -1.04 7.89 6.42
CA PHE A 30 -2.43 7.69 6.06
C PHE A 30 -2.61 6.65 4.95
N PHE A 31 -1.76 6.70 3.91
CA PHE A 31 -1.80 5.72 2.82
C PHE A 31 -1.44 4.32 3.30
N VAL A 32 -0.44 4.19 4.18
CA VAL A 32 -0.08 2.92 4.82
C VAL A 32 -1.24 2.37 5.65
N LEU A 33 -1.92 3.21 6.45
CA LEU A 33 -3.09 2.80 7.22
C LEU A 33 -4.23 2.31 6.33
N ILE A 34 -4.49 2.99 5.21
CA ILE A 34 -5.47 2.56 4.22
C ILE A 34 -5.08 1.22 3.60
N SER A 35 -3.80 1.05 3.24
CA SER A 35 -3.27 -0.20 2.69
C SER A 35 -3.49 -1.36 3.65
N ILE A 36 -3.17 -1.18 4.94
CA ILE A 36 -3.39 -2.19 5.98
C ILE A 36 -4.88 -2.49 6.14
N PHE A 37 -5.75 -1.47 6.12
CA PHE A 37 -7.19 -1.69 6.24
C PHE A 37 -7.77 -2.46 5.05
N LEU A 38 -7.33 -2.13 3.83
CA LEU A 38 -7.64 -2.89 2.62
C LEU A 38 -7.14 -4.31 2.73
N GLU A 39 -5.92 -4.52 3.23
CA GLU A 39 -5.36 -5.84 3.44
C GLU A 39 -6.18 -6.65 4.46
N ILE A 40 -6.58 -6.06 5.58
CA ILE A 40 -7.43 -6.73 6.58
C ILE A 40 -8.79 -7.11 5.97
N LYS A 41 -9.42 -6.20 5.22
CA LYS A 41 -10.71 -6.45 4.55
C LYS A 41 -10.61 -7.53 3.47
N THR A 42 -9.49 -7.55 2.76
CA THR A 42 -9.16 -8.51 1.69
C THR A 42 -8.89 -9.90 2.28
N ARG A 43 -8.10 -9.98 3.36
CA ARG A 43 -7.84 -11.22 4.12
C ARG A 43 -9.13 -11.82 4.70
N GLN A 44 -10.12 -11.02 5.09
CA GLN A 44 -11.41 -11.55 5.54
C GLN A 44 -12.25 -12.14 4.40
N ARG A 45 -12.17 -11.59 3.18
CA ARG A 45 -12.94 -12.07 2.02
C ARG A 45 -12.30 -13.28 1.34
N PHE A 46 -10.98 -13.38 1.38
CA PHE A 46 -10.21 -14.35 0.59
C PHE A 46 -9.53 -15.44 1.43
N LYS A 47 -9.71 -15.45 2.76
CA LYS A 47 -9.31 -16.57 3.63
C LYS A 47 -10.01 -17.91 3.33
N ASN A 48 -11.02 -17.91 2.44
CA ASN A 48 -11.76 -19.11 2.03
C ASN A 48 -11.41 -19.58 0.62
N HIS A 49 -10.23 -19.25 0.10
CA HIS A 49 -9.68 -20.00 -1.03
C HIS A 49 -8.74 -21.06 -0.48
N LYS A 50 -9.02 -22.32 -0.77
CA LYS A 50 -8.00 -23.37 -0.64
C LYS A 50 -6.86 -22.96 -1.58
N LYS A 51 -5.60 -22.95 -1.12
CA LYS A 51 -4.44 -22.89 -2.02
C LYS A 51 -4.69 -23.92 -3.13
N GLN A 52 -4.93 -23.42 -4.35
CA GLN A 52 -5.08 -24.27 -5.51
C GLN A 52 -3.67 -24.47 -6.08
N GLN A 53 -3.38 -25.65 -6.62
CA GLN A 53 -2.07 -25.92 -7.24
C GLN A 53 -1.83 -24.87 -8.34
N GLY A 54 -0.78 -24.05 -8.19
CA GLY A 54 -0.44 -22.95 -9.10
C GLY A 54 -0.49 -21.53 -8.52
N ASP A 55 -0.69 -21.36 -7.20
CA ASP A 55 -0.59 -20.05 -6.55
C ASP A 55 0.87 -19.58 -6.50
N TRP A 56 1.17 -18.43 -7.10
CA TRP A 56 2.54 -17.90 -7.26
C TRP A 56 3.02 -17.28 -5.93
N ASP A 57 3.82 -18.02 -5.17
CA ASP A 57 4.38 -17.58 -3.89
C ASP A 57 5.71 -16.80 -4.12
N LEU A 58 5.67 -15.46 -4.21
CA LEU A 58 6.85 -14.58 -4.41
C LEU A 58 7.91 -14.65 -3.29
N PHE A 59 7.56 -15.23 -2.13
CA PHE A 59 8.43 -15.35 -0.97
C PHE A 59 8.67 -16.81 -0.53
N ASP A 60 8.07 -17.79 -1.21
CA ASP A 60 8.41 -19.20 -0.97
C ASP A 60 9.52 -19.58 -1.96
N SER A 61 10.75 -19.36 -1.52
CA SER A 61 12.00 -19.60 -2.25
C SER A 61 12.27 -21.09 -2.55
N ASN A 62 11.24 -21.92 -2.65
CA ASN A 62 11.32 -23.36 -2.88
C ASN A 62 10.60 -23.84 -4.16
N ASP A 63 9.92 -22.96 -4.91
CA ASP A 63 9.33 -23.30 -6.21
C ASP A 63 10.00 -22.49 -7.34
N GLU A 64 11.05 -23.08 -7.94
CA GLU A 64 11.70 -22.61 -9.18
C GLU A 64 10.82 -22.81 -10.44
N SER A 65 9.54 -23.16 -10.31
CA SER A 65 8.64 -23.48 -11.43
C SER A 65 8.17 -22.27 -12.24
N GLY A 66 8.39 -21.06 -11.73
CA GLY A 66 7.94 -19.82 -12.36
C GLY A 66 8.81 -19.31 -13.52
N TRP A 67 10.10 -19.63 -13.50
CA TRP A 67 11.06 -19.18 -14.52
C TRP A 67 11.33 -20.23 -15.61
N SER A 68 11.03 -21.50 -15.32
CA SER A 68 11.23 -22.61 -16.25
C SER A 68 10.35 -22.53 -17.51
N ASP A 69 9.13 -21.99 -17.39
CA ASP A 69 8.19 -21.83 -18.51
C ASP A 69 8.63 -20.71 -19.48
N PHE A 70 9.40 -19.74 -18.99
CA PHE A 70 9.93 -18.64 -19.82
C PHE A 70 11.26 -19.02 -20.52
N GLU A 71 12.04 -19.94 -19.94
CA GLU A 71 13.26 -20.48 -20.56
C GLU A 71 12.98 -21.54 -21.64
N GLU A 72 11.86 -22.27 -21.55
CA GLU A 72 11.49 -23.29 -22.55
C GLU A 72 11.01 -22.66 -23.88
N ASP A 73 10.36 -21.49 -23.82
CA ASP A 73 9.90 -20.76 -25.01
C ASP A 73 11.04 -20.00 -25.74
N ASN A 74 12.24 -19.93 -25.15
CA ASN A 74 13.44 -19.30 -25.73
C ASN A 74 14.51 -20.32 -26.20
N LYS A 75 14.13 -21.58 -26.42
CA LYS A 75 15.00 -22.64 -26.97
C LYS A 75 14.81 -22.87 -28.45
#